data_AF-A0A3B9MZX5-F1
#
_entry.id   AF-A0A3B9MZX5-F1
#
_cell.length_a   1.000
_cell.length_b   1.000
_cell.length_c   1.000
_cell.angle_alpha   90.00
_cell.angle_beta   90.00
_cell.angle_gamma   90.00
#
_symmetry.space_group_name_H-M   'P 1'
#
loop_
_entity.id
_entity.type
_entity.pdbx_description
1 polymer ?
#
loop_
_entity_poly.entity_id
_entity_poly.type
_entity_poly.pdbx_seq_one_letter_code
_entity_poly.pdbx_strand_id
1 'polypeptide(L)'
;MIESLNTGIQVAESSLNLIDKVIDKIGKYKQIKKDTTTFLRLLYLEVLKNIEILNVIDFKAYKSLPANDPNIKSLMKLLETSISEAVFYKEDDTKNADLYEKLRKQGQVKNKERKLVKLEDGQERLVKGKFIYENVLQAISFVVVKIDLLRELSELKNEELEIIKPMKIDTRLLNINQRLLMIKSSLDKMSEVKEMAR
;
A
#
# COMPACT_ATOMS: atom_id res chain seq x y z
N MET A 1 -5.56 -38.68 -5.59
CA MET A 1 -4.38 -38.76 -4.70
C MET A 1 -3.11 -38.17 -5.30
N ILE A 2 -2.87 -38.26 -6.63
CA ILE A 2 -1.74 -37.58 -7.29
C ILE A 2 -1.99 -36.07 -7.44
N GLU A 3 -3.24 -35.65 -7.68
CA GLU A 3 -3.60 -34.23 -7.78
C GLU A 3 -3.36 -33.45 -6.48
N SER A 4 -3.66 -34.02 -5.32
CA SER A 4 -3.44 -33.40 -4.00
C SER A 4 -1.94 -33.24 -3.65
N LEU A 5 -1.08 -34.11 -4.18
CA LEU A 5 0.38 -33.99 -4.06
C LEU A 5 0.91 -32.89 -4.97
N ASN A 6 0.39 -32.76 -6.19
CA ASN A 6 0.75 -31.67 -7.11
C ASN A 6 0.30 -30.29 -6.59
N THR A 7 -0.86 -30.20 -5.94
CA THR A 7 -1.29 -28.96 -5.28
C THR A 7 -0.40 -28.61 -4.09
N GLY A 8 0.00 -29.60 -3.29
CA GLY A 8 0.92 -29.42 -2.16
C GLY A 8 2.32 -28.96 -2.58
N ILE A 9 2.84 -29.51 -3.68
CA ILE A 9 4.14 -29.13 -4.24
C ILE A 9 4.08 -27.72 -4.85
N GLN A 10 3.03 -27.38 -5.60
CA GLN A 10 2.86 -26.01 -6.14
C GLN A 10 2.69 -24.95 -5.05
N VAL A 11 1.98 -25.25 -3.96
CA VAL A 11 1.84 -24.32 -2.82
C VAL A 11 3.17 -24.17 -2.08
N ALA A 12 3.94 -25.26 -1.92
CA ALA A 12 5.28 -25.20 -1.31
C ALA A 12 6.27 -24.42 -2.18
N GLU A 13 6.30 -24.65 -3.49
CA GLU A 13 7.15 -23.92 -4.43
C GLU A 13 6.76 -22.44 -4.55
N SER A 14 5.47 -22.12 -4.51
CA SER A 14 4.98 -20.74 -4.49
C SER A 14 5.35 -20.03 -3.19
N SER A 15 5.26 -20.73 -2.06
CA SER A 15 5.63 -20.21 -0.74
C SER A 15 7.15 -20.01 -0.59
N LEU A 16 7.96 -20.93 -1.12
CA LEU A 16 9.42 -20.79 -1.14
C LEU A 16 9.86 -19.61 -2.02
N ASN A 17 9.26 -19.45 -3.20
CA ASN A 17 9.51 -18.30 -4.07
C ASN A 17 9.05 -16.96 -3.46
N LEU A 18 8.00 -16.96 -2.62
CA LEU A 18 7.59 -15.78 -1.86
C LEU A 18 8.58 -15.47 -0.74
N ILE A 19 9.02 -16.48 0.00
CA ILE A 19 10.01 -16.34 1.09
C ILE A 19 11.34 -15.83 0.54
N ASP A 20 11.85 -16.37 -0.57
CA ASP A 20 13.11 -15.94 -1.17
C ASP A 20 13.03 -14.51 -1.72
N LYS A 21 11.90 -14.14 -2.37
CA LYS A 21 11.67 -12.75 -2.81
C LYS A 21 11.55 -11.77 -1.64
N VAL A 22 10.95 -12.20 -0.53
CA VAL A 22 10.85 -11.40 0.70
C VAL A 22 12.22 -11.27 1.35
N ILE A 23 13.03 -12.33 1.42
CA ILE A 23 14.39 -12.30 1.97
C ILE A 23 15.34 -11.43 1.14
N ASP A 24 15.31 -11.54 -0.20
CA ASP A 24 16.14 -10.72 -1.09
C ASP A 24 15.76 -9.23 -1.04
N LYS A 25 14.46 -8.95 -0.93
CA LYS A 25 13.96 -7.59 -0.65
C LYS A 25 14.46 -7.11 0.71
N ILE A 26 14.29 -7.90 1.77
CA ILE A 26 14.75 -7.58 3.13
C ILE A 26 16.26 -7.28 3.14
N GLY A 27 17.08 -8.04 2.42
CA GLY A 27 18.53 -7.82 2.33
C GLY A 27 18.91 -6.47 1.73
N LYS A 28 18.24 -6.07 0.62
CA LYS A 28 18.43 -4.76 -0.01
C LYS A 28 17.91 -3.62 0.88
N TYR A 29 16.77 -3.80 1.54
CA TYR A 29 16.16 -2.77 2.37
C TYR A 29 16.86 -2.55 3.71
N LYS A 30 17.48 -3.59 4.29
CA LYS A 30 18.34 -3.48 5.48
C LYS A 30 19.57 -2.59 5.28
N GLN A 31 20.10 -2.50 4.05
CA GLN A 31 21.18 -1.56 3.76
C GLN A 31 20.69 -0.12 3.63
N ILE A 32 19.47 0.08 3.11
CA ILE A 32 18.87 1.39 2.87
C ILE A 32 18.36 2.06 4.16
N LYS A 33 17.87 1.27 5.14
CA LYS A 33 17.34 1.77 6.42
C LYS A 33 18.39 2.33 7.39
N LYS A 34 19.69 2.11 7.14
CA LYS A 34 20.77 2.60 8.02
C LYS A 34 20.86 4.13 8.09
N ASP A 35 20.31 4.83 7.10
CA ASP A 35 20.17 6.29 7.11
C ASP A 35 18.68 6.68 7.01
N THR A 36 18.15 7.20 8.12
CA THR A 36 16.77 7.69 8.21
C THR A 36 16.47 8.75 7.15
N THR A 37 17.44 9.60 6.80
CA THR A 37 17.28 10.63 5.77
C THR A 37 17.08 10.00 4.40
N THR A 38 17.98 9.10 4.00
CA THR A 38 17.87 8.37 2.72
C THR A 38 16.57 7.58 2.64
N PHE A 39 16.17 6.90 3.72
CA PHE A 39 14.92 6.16 3.76
C PHE A 39 13.70 7.08 3.53
N LEU A 40 13.61 8.19 4.26
CA LEU A 40 12.50 9.15 4.12
C LEU A 40 12.42 9.75 2.71
N ARG A 41 13.57 10.00 2.07
CA ARG A 41 13.64 10.48 0.68
C ARG A 41 13.15 9.43 -0.32
N LEU A 42 13.54 8.17 -0.15
CA LEU A 42 13.06 7.08 -1.00
C LEU A 42 11.56 6.83 -0.81
N LEU A 43 11.08 6.87 0.43
CA LEU A 43 9.66 6.78 0.74
C LEU A 43 8.88 7.92 0.06
N TYR A 44 9.41 9.14 0.12
CA TYR A 44 8.81 10.29 -0.55
C TYR A 44 8.71 10.10 -2.08
N LEU A 45 9.75 9.56 -2.72
CA LEU A 45 9.75 9.28 -4.16
C LEU A 45 8.73 8.20 -4.54
N GLU A 46 8.63 7.11 -3.77
CA GLU A 46 7.62 6.06 -4.00
C GLU A 46 6.20 6.63 -3.86
N VAL A 47 5.95 7.41 -2.80
CA VAL A 47 4.66 8.07 -2.57
C VAL A 47 4.32 9.02 -3.72
N LEU A 48 5.27 9.85 -4.16
CA LEU A 48 5.06 10.80 -5.26
C LEU A 48 4.76 10.08 -6.57
N LYS A 49 5.55 9.06 -6.92
CA LYS A 49 5.31 8.24 -8.12
C LYS A 49 3.92 7.63 -8.14
N ASN A 50 3.48 7.03 -7.02
CA ASN A 50 2.14 6.46 -6.92
C ASN A 50 1.04 7.53 -7.05
N ILE A 51 1.24 8.73 -6.49
CA ILE A 51 0.31 9.86 -6.66
C ILE A 51 0.21 10.25 -8.14
N GLU A 52 1.34 10.41 -8.83
CA GLU A 52 1.36 10.77 -10.24
C GLU A 52 0.66 9.71 -11.11
N ILE A 53 0.89 8.43 -10.84
CA ILE A 53 0.16 7.33 -11.50
C ILE A 53 -1.34 7.48 -11.24
N LEU A 54 -1.77 7.68 -9.99
CA LEU A 54 -3.19 7.76 -9.66
C LEU A 54 -3.86 9.04 -10.19
N ASN A 55 -3.11 10.13 -10.38
CA ASN A 55 -3.62 11.39 -10.93
C ASN A 55 -3.98 11.30 -12.42
N VAL A 56 -3.34 10.39 -13.18
CA VAL A 56 -3.63 10.20 -14.61
C VAL A 56 -4.73 9.17 -14.88
N ILE A 57 -5.27 8.53 -13.85
CA ILE A 57 -6.27 7.47 -13.97
C ILE A 57 -7.68 8.02 -13.70
N ASP A 58 -8.62 7.75 -14.61
CA ASP A 58 -10.04 8.00 -14.33
C ASP A 58 -10.63 6.88 -13.45
N PHE A 59 -10.75 7.12 -12.14
CA PHE A 59 -11.35 6.15 -11.21
C PHE A 59 -12.79 5.76 -11.57
N LYS A 60 -13.54 6.59 -12.30
CA LYS A 60 -14.91 6.24 -12.69
C LYS A 60 -14.95 5.06 -13.67
N ALA A 61 -13.92 4.90 -14.49
CA ALA A 61 -13.77 3.76 -15.39
C ALA A 61 -13.67 2.42 -14.64
N TYR A 62 -13.33 2.44 -13.35
CA TYR A 62 -13.14 1.25 -12.51
C TYR A 62 -14.37 0.90 -11.65
N LYS A 63 -15.48 1.63 -11.79
CA LYS A 63 -16.65 1.48 -10.89
C LYS A 63 -17.32 0.11 -10.98
N SER A 64 -17.31 -0.52 -12.16
CA SER A 64 -18.00 -1.77 -12.46
C SER A 64 -17.07 -2.89 -12.92
N LEU A 65 -15.76 -2.69 -12.82
CA LEU A 65 -14.80 -3.70 -13.26
C LEU A 65 -14.67 -4.82 -12.20
N PRO A 66 -14.63 -6.10 -12.62
CA PRO A 66 -14.30 -7.20 -11.73
C PRO A 66 -12.84 -7.07 -11.26
N ALA A 67 -12.50 -7.63 -10.11
CA ALA A 67 -11.18 -7.46 -9.50
C ALA A 67 -10.01 -7.93 -10.40
N ASN A 68 -10.22 -8.94 -11.23
CA ASN A 68 -9.25 -9.51 -12.16
C ASN A 68 -9.23 -8.85 -13.56
N ASP A 69 -9.94 -7.73 -13.74
CA ASP A 69 -9.97 -7.02 -15.01
C ASP A 69 -8.53 -6.67 -15.47
N PRO A 70 -8.19 -6.84 -16.76
CA PRO A 70 -6.86 -6.52 -17.28
C PRO A 70 -6.38 -5.10 -16.96
N ASN A 71 -7.29 -4.12 -16.89
CA ASN A 71 -6.94 -2.74 -16.55
C ASN A 71 -6.59 -2.58 -15.08
N ILE A 72 -7.22 -3.36 -14.19
CA ILE A 72 -6.85 -3.39 -12.75
C ILE A 72 -5.49 -4.03 -12.61
N LYS A 73 -5.28 -5.19 -13.22
CA LYS A 73 -4.00 -5.90 -13.20
C LYS A 73 -2.86 -5.02 -13.72
N SER A 74 -3.11 -4.27 -14.80
CA SER A 74 -2.14 -3.33 -15.35
C SER A 74 -1.85 -2.17 -14.38
N LEU A 75 -2.88 -1.59 -13.76
CA LEU A 75 -2.71 -0.54 -12.76
C LEU A 75 -1.93 -1.04 -11.53
N MET A 76 -2.22 -2.24 -11.01
CA MET A 76 -1.55 -2.81 -9.84
C MET A 76 -0.08 -3.14 -10.08
N LYS A 77 0.34 -3.32 -11.34
CA LYS A 77 1.76 -3.45 -11.72
C LYS A 77 2.52 -2.13 -11.66
N LEU A 78 1.83 -1.00 -11.80
CA LEU A 78 2.45 0.33 -11.78
C LEU A 78 2.64 0.85 -10.35
N LEU A 79 1.75 0.47 -9.43
CA LEU A 79 1.80 0.90 -8.03
C LEU A 79 2.85 0.12 -7.24
N GLU A 80 3.74 0.84 -6.57
CA GLU A 80 4.85 0.29 -5.79
C GLU A 80 4.64 0.52 -4.29
N THR A 81 4.94 -0.49 -3.48
CA THR A 81 4.78 -0.46 -2.02
C THR A 81 6.04 -0.91 -1.29
N SER A 82 7.13 -1.09 -2.00
CA SER A 82 8.32 -1.78 -1.52
C SER A 82 9.08 -1.02 -0.43
N ILE A 83 9.18 0.31 -0.55
CA ILE A 83 9.81 1.18 0.47
C ILE A 83 8.85 1.36 1.63
N SER A 84 7.57 1.57 1.35
CA SER A 84 6.49 1.67 2.33
C SER A 84 6.40 0.42 3.22
N GLU A 85 6.47 -0.77 2.63
CA GLU A 85 6.46 -2.06 3.32
C GLU A 85 7.70 -2.21 4.21
N ALA A 86 8.87 -1.80 3.71
CA ALA A 86 10.12 -1.88 4.43
C ALA A 86 10.10 -1.15 5.78
N VAL A 87 9.24 -0.14 5.97
CA VAL A 87 9.03 0.54 7.28
C VAL A 87 8.78 -0.47 8.40
N PHE A 88 7.99 -1.52 8.14
CA PHE A 88 7.49 -2.46 9.15
C PHE A 88 8.47 -3.58 9.49
N TYR A 89 9.52 -3.79 8.71
CA TYR A 89 10.53 -4.79 9.04
C TYR A 89 11.35 -4.36 10.25
N LYS A 90 11.43 -5.25 11.24
CA LYS A 90 12.30 -5.10 12.41
C LYS A 90 13.75 -5.31 12.00
N GLU A 91 14.61 -4.43 12.47
CA GLU A 91 16.04 -4.71 12.61
C GLU A 91 16.31 -4.92 14.09
N ASP A 92 17.22 -5.84 14.41
CA ASP A 92 17.58 -6.19 15.80
C ASP A 92 18.26 -5.03 16.56
N ASP A 93 18.58 -3.93 15.87
CA ASP A 93 19.25 -2.75 16.43
C ASP A 93 18.28 -1.59 16.71
N THR A 94 18.45 -0.94 17.87
CA THR A 94 17.70 0.21 18.41
C THR A 94 17.72 1.49 17.54
N LYS A 95 18.41 1.48 16.39
CA LYS A 95 18.68 2.65 15.54
C LYS A 95 17.47 3.20 14.76
N ASN A 96 16.38 2.44 14.67
CA ASN A 96 15.17 2.86 13.94
C ASN A 96 14.10 3.58 14.80
N ALA A 97 14.36 3.81 16.10
CA ALA A 97 13.40 4.50 16.96
C ALA A 97 13.05 5.91 16.43
N ASP A 98 14.04 6.65 15.91
CA ASP A 98 13.84 8.00 15.37
C ASP A 98 12.94 8.02 14.12
N LEU A 99 13.13 7.07 13.19
CA LEU A 99 12.27 6.91 12.02
C LEU A 99 10.81 6.64 12.43
N TYR A 100 10.59 5.71 13.37
CA TYR A 100 9.25 5.39 13.86
C TYR A 100 8.58 6.58 14.54
N GLU A 101 9.30 7.33 15.36
CA GLU A 101 8.78 8.54 16.01
C GLU A 101 8.42 9.62 14.98
N LYS A 102 9.24 9.83 13.95
CA LYS A 102 8.91 10.76 12.85
C LYS A 102 7.64 10.36 12.11
N LEU A 103 7.44 9.06 11.85
CA LEU A 103 6.25 8.53 11.15
C LEU A 103 5.01 8.36 12.07
N ARG A 104 5.16 8.46 13.39
CA ARG A 104 4.01 8.52 14.32
C ARG A 104 3.28 9.85 14.30
N LYS A 105 3.85 10.88 13.66
CA LYS A 105 3.18 12.18 13.48
C LYS A 105 1.81 12.00 12.81
N GLN A 106 0.82 12.72 13.32
CA GLN A 106 -0.54 12.70 12.79
C GLN A 106 -0.66 13.61 11.56
N GLY A 107 -1.45 13.16 10.58
CA GLY A 107 -1.88 13.92 9.43
C GLY A 107 -3.39 13.84 9.23
N GLN A 108 -3.91 14.68 8.33
CA GLN A 108 -5.34 14.69 7.99
C GLN A 108 -5.55 14.00 6.64
N VAL A 109 -6.34 12.92 6.63
CA VAL A 109 -6.83 12.31 5.40
C VAL A 109 -8.15 12.99 5.04
N LYS A 110 -8.18 13.72 3.91
CA LYS A 110 -9.34 14.53 3.50
C LYS A 110 -10.41 13.65 2.85
N ASN A 111 -11.67 13.87 3.20
CA ASN A 111 -12.83 13.18 2.64
C ASN A 111 -13.53 14.05 1.58
N LYS A 112 -12.80 14.51 0.56
CA LYS A 112 -13.32 15.46 -0.44
C LYS A 112 -14.53 14.91 -1.19
N GLU A 113 -14.51 13.61 -1.50
CA GLU A 113 -15.54 12.95 -2.31
C GLU A 113 -16.60 12.20 -1.49
N ARG A 114 -16.58 12.31 -0.14
CA ARG A 114 -17.50 11.59 0.76
C ARG A 114 -17.49 10.06 0.59
N LYS A 115 -16.38 9.52 0.07
CA LYS A 115 -16.13 8.09 -0.18
C LYS A 115 -15.05 7.52 0.74
N LEU A 116 -14.51 8.32 1.66
CA LEU A 116 -13.47 7.86 2.58
C LEU A 116 -14.05 6.79 3.52
N VAL A 117 -13.33 5.69 3.67
CA VAL A 117 -13.63 4.63 4.62
C VAL A 117 -12.55 4.54 5.69
N LYS A 118 -12.95 4.14 6.88
CA LYS A 118 -12.06 3.76 7.99
C LYS A 118 -12.38 2.34 8.43
N LEU A 119 -11.40 1.63 8.97
CA LEU A 119 -11.64 0.36 9.65
C LEU A 119 -12.07 0.64 11.09
N GLU A 120 -13.25 0.17 11.48
CA GLU A 120 -13.81 0.31 12.81
C GLU A 120 -14.46 -1.02 13.19
N ASP A 121 -14.03 -1.62 14.31
CA ASP A 121 -14.47 -2.95 14.76
C ASP A 121 -14.32 -4.06 13.69
N GLY A 122 -13.20 -4.01 12.95
CA GLY A 122 -12.93 -4.97 11.86
C GLY A 122 -13.76 -4.77 10.60
N GLN A 123 -14.59 -3.72 10.53
CA GLN A 123 -15.46 -3.43 9.39
C GLN A 123 -15.10 -2.09 8.74
N GLU A 124 -15.14 -2.04 7.41
CA GLU A 124 -15.00 -0.77 6.68
C GLU A 124 -16.29 0.05 6.83
N ARG A 125 -16.16 1.25 7.43
CA ARG A 125 -17.26 2.20 7.60
C ARG A 125 -16.97 3.51 6.90
N LEU A 126 -17.99 4.06 6.26
CA LEU A 126 -17.91 5.38 5.63
C LEU A 126 -17.70 6.47 6.68
N VAL A 127 -16.75 7.36 6.40
CA VAL A 127 -16.48 8.54 7.21
C VAL A 127 -17.53 9.60 6.92
N LYS A 128 -18.27 10.03 7.95
CA LYS A 128 -19.26 11.13 7.85
C LYS A 128 -18.60 12.52 7.86
N GLY A 129 -17.44 12.65 8.49
CA GLY A 129 -16.70 13.90 8.62
C GLY A 129 -15.97 14.35 7.35
N LYS A 130 -15.49 15.60 7.36
CA LYS A 130 -14.68 16.19 6.26
C LYS A 130 -13.28 15.58 6.15
N PHE A 131 -12.78 14.98 7.23
CA PHE A 131 -11.48 14.34 7.30
C PHE A 131 -11.46 13.32 8.45
N ILE A 132 -10.42 12.51 8.48
CA ILE A 132 -10.00 11.72 9.66
C ILE A 132 -8.55 12.08 9.99
N TYR A 133 -8.19 11.89 11.26
CA TYR A 133 -6.81 11.88 11.68
C TYR A 133 -6.29 10.45 11.68
N GLU A 134 -5.17 10.23 11.00
CA GLU A 134 -4.39 9.01 11.04
C GLU A 134 -2.93 9.43 11.26
N ASN A 135 -2.09 8.56 11.84
CA ASN A 135 -0.63 8.79 11.77
C ASN A 135 -0.05 8.26 10.45
N VAL A 136 1.16 8.71 10.10
CA VAL A 136 1.78 8.31 8.82
C VAL A 136 1.99 6.79 8.76
N LEU A 137 2.36 6.14 9.86
CA LEU A 137 2.47 4.66 9.91
C LEU A 137 1.15 3.94 9.58
N GLN A 138 0.02 4.42 10.12
CA GLN A 138 -1.31 3.88 9.84
C GLN A 138 -1.68 4.06 8.37
N ALA A 139 -1.39 5.24 7.81
CA ALA A 139 -1.64 5.52 6.40
C ALA A 139 -0.78 4.64 5.48
N ILE A 140 0.51 4.47 5.79
CA ILE A 140 1.43 3.57 5.07
C ILE A 140 0.91 2.13 5.15
N SER A 141 0.55 1.65 6.34
CA SER A 141 0.02 0.30 6.55
C SER A 141 -1.24 0.06 5.70
N PHE A 142 -2.16 1.03 5.68
CA PHE A 142 -3.34 0.95 4.83
C PHE A 142 -2.97 0.87 3.34
N VAL A 143 -2.08 1.73 2.86
CA VAL A 143 -1.69 1.76 1.44
C VAL A 143 -1.06 0.43 1.01
N VAL A 144 -0.10 -0.07 1.79
CA VAL A 144 0.58 -1.36 1.53
C VAL A 144 -0.45 -2.49 1.46
N VAL A 145 -1.22 -2.68 2.52
CA VAL A 145 -2.20 -3.79 2.61
C VAL A 145 -3.24 -3.73 1.51
N LYS A 146 -3.75 -2.54 1.17
CA LYS A 146 -4.81 -2.40 0.16
C LYS A 146 -4.30 -2.59 -1.26
N ILE A 147 -3.09 -2.13 -1.57
CA ILE A 147 -2.48 -2.36 -2.89
C ILE A 147 -2.14 -3.84 -3.04
N ASP A 148 -1.53 -4.46 -2.03
CA ASP A 148 -1.15 -5.88 -2.09
C ASP A 148 -2.39 -6.77 -2.24
N LEU A 149 -3.46 -6.51 -1.45
CA LEU A 149 -4.73 -7.20 -1.61
C LEU A 149 -5.31 -7.03 -3.02
N LEU A 150 -5.33 -5.81 -3.57
CA LEU A 150 -5.83 -5.60 -4.93
C LEU A 150 -4.98 -6.32 -5.97
N ARG A 151 -3.66 -6.39 -5.76
CA ARG A 151 -2.74 -7.11 -6.64
C ARG A 151 -3.04 -8.62 -6.61
N GLU A 152 -3.17 -9.21 -5.43
CA GLU A 152 -3.55 -10.63 -5.27
C GLU A 152 -4.90 -10.94 -5.92
N LEU A 153 -5.92 -10.12 -5.62
CA LEU A 153 -7.26 -10.31 -6.17
C LEU A 153 -7.31 -10.11 -7.70
N SER A 154 -6.38 -9.33 -8.26
CA SER A 154 -6.30 -9.14 -9.71
C SER A 154 -5.74 -10.34 -10.48
N GLU A 155 -5.17 -11.31 -9.76
CA GLU A 155 -4.62 -12.55 -10.33
C GLU A 155 -5.60 -13.73 -10.27
N LEU A 156 -6.77 -13.54 -9.65
CA LEU A 156 -7.81 -14.57 -9.57
C LEU A 156 -8.36 -14.93 -10.95
N LYS A 157 -8.66 -16.21 -11.14
CA LYS A 157 -9.41 -16.71 -12.28
C LYS A 157 -10.90 -16.37 -12.15
N ASN A 158 -11.64 -16.46 -13.24
CA ASN A 158 -13.05 -16.09 -13.26
C ASN A 158 -13.90 -16.95 -12.32
N GLU A 159 -13.57 -18.24 -12.20
CA GLU A 159 -14.27 -19.16 -11.31
C GLU A 159 -14.03 -18.82 -9.83
N GLU A 160 -12.86 -18.27 -9.51
CA GLU A 160 -12.49 -17.85 -8.15
C GLU A 160 -13.13 -16.50 -7.76
N LEU A 161 -13.69 -15.76 -8.71
CA LEU A 161 -14.41 -14.51 -8.39
C LEU A 161 -15.76 -14.76 -7.71
N GLU A 162 -16.35 -15.95 -7.87
CA GLU A 162 -17.67 -16.25 -7.33
C GLU A 162 -17.71 -16.23 -5.80
N ILE A 163 -16.55 -16.46 -5.15
CA ILE A 163 -16.43 -16.48 -3.68
C ILE A 163 -16.17 -15.09 -3.07
N ILE A 164 -15.86 -14.07 -3.88
CA ILE A 164 -15.59 -12.71 -3.38
C ILE A 164 -16.81 -11.81 -3.54
N LYS A 165 -17.03 -10.93 -2.56
CA LYS A 165 -18.09 -9.92 -2.66
C LYS A 165 -17.74 -8.90 -3.76
N PRO A 166 -18.74 -8.33 -4.45
CA PRO A 166 -18.52 -7.25 -5.41
C PRO A 166 -17.69 -6.11 -4.78
N MET A 167 -16.60 -5.74 -5.45
CA MET A 167 -15.65 -4.75 -4.95
C MET A 167 -15.88 -3.38 -5.58
N LYS A 168 -15.91 -2.34 -4.74
CA LYS A 168 -15.90 -0.95 -5.19
C LYS A 168 -14.47 -0.49 -5.43
N ILE A 169 -13.89 -0.89 -6.57
CA ILE A 169 -12.48 -0.62 -6.91
C ILE A 169 -12.22 0.88 -6.95
N ASP A 170 -13.11 1.67 -7.56
CA ASP A 170 -13.05 3.14 -7.59
C ASP A 170 -12.85 3.74 -6.18
N THR A 171 -13.62 3.24 -5.22
CA THR A 171 -13.60 3.71 -3.83
C THR A 171 -12.30 3.31 -3.15
N ARG A 172 -11.77 2.12 -3.43
CA ARG A 172 -10.49 1.65 -2.88
C ARG A 172 -9.32 2.48 -3.40
N LEU A 173 -9.25 2.72 -4.72
CA LEU A 173 -8.22 3.56 -5.35
C LEU A 173 -8.26 4.99 -4.81
N LEU A 174 -9.46 5.55 -4.65
CA LEU A 174 -9.64 6.86 -4.03
C LEU A 174 -9.11 6.90 -2.59
N ASN A 175 -9.41 5.88 -1.80
CA ASN A 175 -8.97 5.80 -0.41
C ASN A 175 -7.44 5.65 -0.29
N ILE A 176 -6.82 4.91 -1.22
CA ILE A 176 -5.36 4.82 -1.36
C ILE A 176 -4.79 6.20 -1.70
N ASN A 177 -5.35 6.88 -2.71
CA ASN A 177 -4.89 8.20 -3.13
C ASN A 177 -4.95 9.23 -1.98
N GLN A 178 -6.06 9.29 -1.24
CA GLN A 178 -6.18 10.25 -0.11
C GLN A 178 -5.14 10.01 0.99
N ARG A 179 -4.72 8.76 1.22
CA ARG A 179 -3.69 8.43 2.20
C ARG A 179 -2.29 8.70 1.69
N LEU A 180 -2.01 8.43 0.41
CA LEU A 180 -0.78 8.87 -0.24
C LEU A 180 -0.60 10.39 -0.16
N LEU A 181 -1.66 11.16 -0.45
CA LEU A 181 -1.65 12.63 -0.32
C LEU A 181 -1.38 13.10 1.12
N MET A 182 -1.94 12.40 2.11
CA MET A 182 -1.68 12.68 3.53
C MET A 182 -0.22 12.37 3.90
N ILE A 183 0.30 11.22 3.45
CA ILE A 183 1.71 10.82 3.67
C ILE A 183 2.63 11.87 3.05
N LYS A 184 2.43 12.24 1.78
CA LYS A 184 3.20 13.32 1.12
C LYS A 184 3.17 14.60 1.94
N SER A 185 1.98 15.08 2.30
CA SER A 185 1.84 16.32 3.08
C SER A 185 2.54 16.28 4.44
N SER A 186 2.67 15.09 5.03
CA SER A 186 3.38 14.90 6.30
C SER A 186 4.90 14.86 6.09
N LEU A 187 5.37 14.21 5.02
CA LEU A 187 6.78 14.16 4.62
C LEU A 187 7.29 15.54 4.16
N ASP A 188 6.48 16.34 3.45
CA ASP A 188 6.83 17.71 3.01
C ASP A 188 7.24 18.63 4.19
N LYS A 189 6.78 18.31 5.41
CA LYS A 189 7.09 19.06 6.63
C LYS A 189 8.35 18.58 7.35
N MET A 190 8.95 17.49 6.89
CA MET A 190 10.17 16.91 7.47
C MET A 190 11.40 17.57 6.86
N SER A 191 12.37 17.94 7.71
CA SER A 191 13.62 18.61 7.29
C SER A 191 14.40 17.79 6.24
N GLU A 192 14.33 16.47 6.34
CA GLU A 192 15.02 15.49 5.50
C GLU A 192 14.56 15.52 4.04
N VAL A 193 13.31 15.94 3.82
CA VAL A 193 12.61 15.89 2.52
C VAL A 193 12.30 17.30 1.99
N LYS A 194 12.41 18.34 2.81
CA LYS A 194 12.00 19.72 2.49
C LYS A 194 12.59 20.25 1.17
N GLU A 195 13.83 19.87 0.82
CA GLU A 195 14.49 20.28 -0.44
C GLU A 195 13.91 19.59 -1.69
N MET A 196 13.22 18.46 -1.51
CA MET A 196 12.54 17.70 -2.56
C MET A 196 11.04 18.03 -2.65
N ALA A 197 10.51 18.71 -1.62
CA ALA A 197 9.12 19.12 -1.57
C ALA A 197 8.86 20.23 -2.60
N ARG A 198 7.85 20.02 -3.44
CA ARG A 198 7.28 21.00 -4.38
C ARG A 198 5.83 21.23 -4.02
#